data_AF-A0AAX3WSY9-F1
#
_entry.id   AF-A0AAX3WSY9-F1
#
_cell.length_a   1.000
_cell.length_b   1.000
_cell.length_c   1.000
_cell.angle_alpha   90.00
_cell.angle_beta   90.00
_cell.angle_gamma   90.00
#
_symmetry.space_group_name_H-M   'P 1'
#
loop_
_entity.id
_entity.type
_entity.pdbx_description
1 polymer ?
#
loop_
_entity_poly.entity_id
_entity_poly.type
_entity_poly.pdbx_seq_one_letter_code
_entity_poly.pdbx_strand_id
1 'polypeptide(L)'
;MTNVTSTCRDLAELLPSAQTACRLLFQECYKAGIKNIFITETYRSQERQNFLYAQGRTRPGQIVTWTLASNHKSRLAWDIAVGPPHSLYDVTTLTRVGAIARKLGITWGGDWVGSIDRPHFEVKSSWKMPAGYKLGQVIVPSNSKMKVQLIVEDKPKEEIKVTQTWNPGSPAMKTETENYIAQAVKDGIIQESHLKDLQNGTMTTDRLIGLYITIQQRRDK
;
A
#
# COMPACT_ATOMS: atom_id res chain seq x y z
N MET A 1 -16.30 7.93 5.94
CA MET A 1 -16.93 7.04 6.94
C MET A 1 -16.17 5.73 6.97
N THR A 2 -15.75 5.24 8.14
CA THR A 2 -15.10 3.93 8.26
C THR A 2 -16.15 2.83 8.19
N ASN A 3 -16.10 1.99 7.17
CA ASN A 3 -16.98 0.84 7.04
C ASN A 3 -16.43 -0.31 7.90
N VAL A 4 -17.23 -0.86 8.82
CA VAL A 4 -16.81 -1.97 9.70
C VAL A 4 -16.61 -3.29 8.95
N THR A 5 -17.22 -3.48 7.78
CA THR A 5 -17.12 -4.72 6.99
C THR A 5 -16.04 -4.68 5.92
N SER A 6 -15.54 -3.49 5.55
CA SER A 6 -14.52 -3.33 4.51
C SER A 6 -13.13 -3.07 5.10
N THR A 7 -12.10 -3.59 4.44
CA THR A 7 -10.70 -3.29 4.77
C THR A 7 -10.28 -1.96 4.17
N CYS A 8 -9.56 -1.14 4.93
CA CYS A 8 -8.86 0.02 4.39
C CYS A 8 -7.50 -0.45 3.87
N ARG A 9 -7.19 -0.23 2.60
CA ARG A 9 -5.91 -0.65 1.98
C ARG A 9 -5.12 0.52 1.43
N ASP A 10 -5.56 1.73 1.73
CA ASP A 10 -4.92 2.93 1.23
C ASP A 10 -3.68 3.22 2.07
N LEU A 11 -2.52 3.30 1.41
CA LEU A 11 -1.28 3.65 2.06
C LEU A 11 -1.30 5.08 2.61
N ALA A 12 -2.07 5.98 1.99
CA ALA A 12 -2.22 7.36 2.46
C ALA A 12 -2.85 7.47 3.86
N GLU A 13 -3.53 6.41 4.32
CA GLU A 13 -4.11 6.32 5.65
C GLU A 13 -3.07 5.93 6.73
N LEU A 14 -1.82 5.63 6.35
CA LEU A 14 -0.73 5.52 7.31
C LEU A 14 -0.14 6.90 7.64
N LEU A 15 0.49 7.03 8.81
CA LEU A 15 1.30 8.21 9.12
C LEU A 15 2.60 8.23 8.27
N PRO A 16 3.22 9.40 8.04
CA PRO A 16 4.35 9.53 7.11
C PRO A 16 5.50 8.54 7.35
N SER A 17 5.87 8.29 8.61
CA SER A 17 6.94 7.33 8.93
C SER A 17 6.59 5.91 8.50
N ALA A 18 5.35 5.46 8.73
CA ALA A 18 4.87 4.16 8.30
C ALA A 18 4.67 4.05 6.79
N GLN A 19 4.24 5.12 6.11
CA GLN A 19 4.22 5.17 4.65
C GLN A 19 5.61 4.93 4.07
N THR A 20 6.62 5.68 4.55
CA THR A 20 8.01 5.54 4.09
C THR A 20 8.55 4.14 4.40
N ALA A 21 8.33 3.62 5.61
CA ALA A 21 8.78 2.28 5.99
C ALA A 21 8.13 1.18 5.13
N CYS A 22 6.82 1.27 4.88
CA CYS A 22 6.10 0.32 4.05
C CYS A 22 6.61 0.34 2.60
N ARG A 23 6.77 1.52 1.99
CA ARG A 23 7.35 1.63 0.64
C ARG A 23 8.74 1.04 0.57
N LEU A 24 9.59 1.33 1.57
CA LEU A 24 10.94 0.78 1.63
C LEU A 24 10.93 -0.75 1.76
N LEU A 25 10.05 -1.31 2.61
CA LEU A 25 9.88 -2.75 2.75
C LEU A 25 9.52 -3.39 1.40
N PHE A 26 8.54 -2.85 0.69
CA PHE A 26 8.12 -3.37 -0.62
C PHE A 26 9.25 -3.25 -1.66
N GLN A 27 10.00 -2.16 -1.65
CA GLN A 27 11.16 -2.00 -2.52
C GLN A 27 12.23 -3.08 -2.26
N GLU A 28 12.60 -3.30 -1.00
CA GLU A 28 13.62 -4.29 -0.65
C GLU A 28 13.12 -5.73 -0.89
N CYS A 29 11.83 -5.99 -0.70
CA CYS A 29 11.19 -7.23 -1.11
C CYS A 29 11.32 -7.46 -2.63
N TYR A 30 11.06 -6.43 -3.44
CA TYR A 30 11.23 -6.52 -4.89
C TYR A 30 12.67 -6.88 -5.27
N LYS A 31 13.66 -6.20 -4.67
CA LYS A 31 15.09 -6.47 -4.89
C LYS A 31 15.48 -7.90 -4.48
N ALA A 32 14.81 -8.46 -3.47
CA ALA A 32 14.98 -9.85 -3.04
C ALA A 32 14.15 -10.87 -3.85
N GLY A 33 13.50 -10.45 -4.94
CA GLY A 33 12.70 -11.32 -5.81
C GLY A 33 11.27 -11.60 -5.31
N ILE A 34 10.81 -10.93 -4.26
CA ILE A 34 9.48 -11.07 -3.68
C ILE A 34 8.56 -9.98 -4.27
N LYS A 35 7.84 -10.34 -5.34
CA LYS A 35 7.02 -9.37 -6.11
C LYS A 35 5.52 -9.57 -5.96
N ASN A 36 5.07 -10.73 -5.51
CA ASN A 36 3.65 -11.07 -5.38
C ASN A 36 3.19 -10.88 -3.93
N ILE A 37 3.31 -9.66 -3.40
CA ILE A 37 2.79 -9.29 -2.09
C ILE A 37 1.98 -8.00 -2.22
N PHE A 38 0.98 -7.82 -1.36
CA PHE A 38 0.07 -6.69 -1.40
C PHE A 38 -0.48 -6.35 -0.02
N ILE A 39 -0.89 -5.10 0.19
CA ILE A 39 -1.51 -4.63 1.43
C ILE A 39 -2.93 -5.17 1.56
N THR A 40 -3.26 -5.70 2.74
CA THR A 40 -4.60 -6.16 3.10
C THR A 40 -5.32 -5.24 4.07
N GLU A 41 -4.58 -4.53 4.94
CA GLU A 41 -5.18 -3.54 5.83
C GLU A 41 -4.16 -2.50 6.32
N THR A 42 -4.51 -1.21 6.26
CA THR A 42 -3.74 -0.10 6.83
C THR A 42 -4.44 0.42 8.08
N TYR A 43 -5.44 1.29 7.93
CA TYR A 43 -6.20 1.83 9.05
C TYR A 43 -7.39 0.95 9.45
N ARG A 44 -7.53 0.72 10.76
CA ARG A 44 -8.68 0.02 11.35
C ARG A 44 -9.24 0.85 12.50
N SER A 45 -10.50 1.27 12.38
CA SER A 45 -11.18 2.00 13.46
C SER A 45 -11.45 1.09 14.67
N GLN A 46 -11.70 1.70 15.83
CA GLN A 46 -12.08 0.96 17.03
C GLN A 46 -13.38 0.18 16.83
N GLU A 47 -14.36 0.77 16.15
CA GLU A 47 -15.64 0.13 15.82
C GLU A 47 -15.43 -1.13 14.97
N ARG A 48 -14.57 -1.04 13.95
CA ARG A 48 -14.20 -2.20 13.13
C ARG A 48 -13.47 -3.26 13.97
N GLN A 49 -12.57 -2.87 14.86
CA GLN A 49 -11.89 -3.81 15.74
C GLN A 49 -12.87 -4.55 16.65
N ASN A 50 -13.83 -3.83 17.25
CA ASN A 50 -14.89 -4.43 18.07
C ASN A 50 -15.74 -5.41 17.24
N PHE A 51 -16.06 -5.03 16.00
CA PHE A 51 -16.81 -5.88 15.07
C PHE A 51 -16.04 -7.17 14.70
N LEU A 52 -14.72 -7.09 14.49
CA LEU A 52 -13.87 -8.27 14.24
C LEU A 52 -13.72 -9.15 15.49
N TYR A 53 -13.55 -8.52 16.66
CA TYR A 53 -13.42 -9.24 17.93
C TYR A 53 -14.69 -10.03 18.28
N ALA A 54 -15.87 -9.50 17.98
CA ALA A 54 -17.14 -10.19 18.18
C ALA A 54 -17.28 -11.47 17.33
N GLN A 55 -16.57 -11.60 16.21
CA GLN A 55 -16.65 -12.76 15.32
C GLN A 55 -16.07 -14.03 15.98
N GLY A 56 -16.85 -15.10 15.96
CA GLY A 56 -16.54 -16.35 16.66
C GLY A 56 -16.74 -16.28 18.18
N ARG A 57 -17.31 -15.17 18.69
CA ARG A 57 -17.62 -14.96 20.12
C ARG A 57 -19.11 -14.65 20.31
N THR A 58 -19.53 -13.45 19.92
CA THR A 58 -20.92 -12.98 20.01
C THR A 58 -21.60 -12.87 18.65
N ARG A 59 -20.84 -12.98 17.56
CA ARG A 59 -21.32 -13.11 16.18
C ARG A 59 -20.75 -14.40 15.56
N PRO A 60 -21.47 -15.09 14.67
CA PRO A 60 -20.95 -16.28 13.99
C PRO A 60 -19.69 -16.02 13.16
N GLY A 61 -18.86 -17.04 12.96
CA GLY A 61 -17.66 -17.01 12.12
C GLY A 61 -16.40 -17.49 12.84
N GLN A 62 -15.28 -17.56 12.11
CA GLN A 62 -13.98 -17.89 12.71
C GLN A 62 -13.43 -16.71 13.53
N ILE A 63 -12.68 -16.99 14.60
CA ILE A 63 -11.97 -15.94 15.34
C ILE A 63 -10.85 -15.40 14.45
N VAL A 64 -10.87 -14.10 14.16
CA VAL A 64 -9.90 -13.42 13.28
C VAL A 64 -9.01 -12.42 14.00
N THR A 65 -9.25 -12.18 15.29
CA THR A 65 -8.41 -11.33 16.12
C THR A 65 -8.53 -11.73 17.59
N TRP A 66 -7.44 -11.55 18.32
CA TRP A 66 -7.33 -11.87 19.75
C TRP A 66 -7.40 -10.62 20.65
N THR A 67 -7.29 -9.41 20.09
CA THR A 67 -7.21 -8.15 20.84
C THR A 67 -8.42 -7.25 20.60
N LEU A 68 -8.78 -6.44 21.60
CA LEU A 68 -9.69 -5.29 21.43
C LEU A 68 -8.94 -3.99 21.07
N ALA A 69 -7.65 -3.93 21.38
CA ALA A 69 -6.79 -2.77 21.12
C ALA A 69 -5.84 -3.11 19.95
N SER A 70 -6.24 -2.74 18.74
CA SER A 70 -5.45 -2.97 17.53
C SER A 70 -4.50 -1.82 17.23
N ASN A 71 -3.25 -2.15 16.90
CA ASN A 71 -2.24 -1.16 16.51
C ASN A 71 -2.58 -0.45 15.19
N HIS A 72 -3.44 -1.01 14.34
CA HIS A 72 -3.91 -0.32 13.12
C HIS A 72 -4.67 0.99 13.40
N LYS A 73 -5.21 1.17 14.62
CA LYS A 73 -5.82 2.46 15.03
C LYS A 73 -4.78 3.59 15.05
N SER A 74 -3.52 3.26 15.30
CA SER A 74 -2.41 4.24 15.35
C SER A 74 -1.99 4.76 13.98
N ARG A 75 -2.42 4.10 12.88
CA ARG A 75 -1.95 4.38 11.51
C ARG A 75 -0.43 4.17 11.32
N LEU A 76 0.21 3.42 12.22
CA LEU A 76 1.63 3.05 12.16
C LEU A 76 1.85 1.55 11.86
N ALA A 77 0.76 0.82 11.62
CA ALA A 77 0.78 -0.60 11.32
C ALA A 77 0.05 -0.91 10.01
N TRP A 78 0.48 -1.96 9.33
CA TRP A 78 -0.14 -2.48 8.12
C TRP A 78 -0.01 -3.99 8.03
N ASP A 79 -0.99 -4.62 7.38
CA ASP A 79 -1.01 -6.04 7.06
C ASP A 79 -0.71 -6.25 5.58
N ILE A 80 -0.02 -7.35 5.27
CA ILE A 80 0.17 -7.82 3.89
C ILE A 80 -0.32 -9.25 3.69
N ALA A 81 -0.58 -9.59 2.43
CA ALA A 81 -0.75 -10.96 1.99
C ALA A 81 0.09 -11.28 0.76
N VAL A 82 0.17 -12.57 0.44
CA VAL A 82 0.88 -13.12 -0.70
C VAL A 82 -0.11 -13.38 -1.84
N GLY A 83 0.24 -12.95 -3.04
CA GLY A 83 -0.52 -13.22 -4.26
C GLY A 83 -0.11 -14.55 -4.91
N PRO A 84 -0.90 -15.05 -5.88
CA PRO A 84 -0.57 -16.25 -6.64
C PRO A 84 0.85 -16.21 -7.24
N PRO A 85 1.53 -17.36 -7.38
CA PRO A 85 1.00 -18.72 -7.25
C PRO A 85 0.95 -19.27 -5.81
N HIS A 86 1.44 -18.52 -4.83
CA HIS A 86 1.45 -18.95 -3.43
C HIS A 86 0.11 -18.70 -2.74
N SER A 87 -0.13 -19.39 -1.62
CA SER A 87 -1.31 -19.17 -0.78
C SER A 87 -1.27 -17.79 -0.11
N LEU A 88 -2.44 -17.23 0.21
CA LEU A 88 -2.62 -15.88 0.75
C LEU A 88 -1.71 -15.55 1.96
N TYR A 89 -1.45 -16.54 2.82
CA TYR A 89 -0.58 -16.40 4.00
C TYR A 89 0.56 -17.42 3.98
N ASP A 90 1.19 -17.60 2.81
CA ASP A 90 2.35 -18.47 2.62
C ASP A 90 3.46 -18.12 3.63
N VAL A 91 3.69 -19.04 4.57
CA VAL A 91 4.58 -18.83 5.73
C VAL A 91 6.01 -18.57 5.29
N THR A 92 6.48 -19.29 4.25
CA THR A 92 7.84 -19.13 3.71
C THR A 92 8.07 -17.73 3.18
N THR A 93 7.13 -17.21 2.38
CA THR A 93 7.20 -15.86 1.83
C THR A 93 7.12 -14.81 2.92
N LEU A 94 6.14 -14.91 3.84
CA LEU A 94 6.00 -13.96 4.93
C LEU A 94 7.22 -13.95 5.87
N THR A 95 7.85 -15.11 6.09
CA THR A 95 9.09 -15.20 6.87
C THR A 95 10.26 -14.47 6.19
N ARG A 96 10.37 -14.58 4.86
CA ARG A 96 11.38 -13.83 4.10
C ARG A 96 11.12 -12.32 4.16
N VAL A 97 9.86 -11.89 4.06
CA VAL A 97 9.48 -10.48 4.23
C VAL A 97 9.81 -9.98 5.64
N GLY A 98 9.47 -10.76 6.68
CA GLY A 98 9.81 -10.47 8.07
C GLY A 98 11.32 -10.30 8.29
N ALA A 99 12.15 -11.14 7.66
CA ALA A 99 13.61 -11.00 7.71
C ALA A 99 14.11 -9.68 7.07
N ILE A 100 13.46 -9.19 6.02
CA ILE A 100 13.75 -7.89 5.43
C ILE A 100 13.28 -6.76 6.35
N ALA A 101 12.07 -6.85 6.89
CA ALA A 101 11.51 -5.87 7.83
C ALA A 101 12.43 -5.65 9.03
N ARG A 102 12.99 -6.72 9.60
CA ARG A 102 13.97 -6.64 10.70
C ARG A 102 15.20 -5.80 10.35
N LYS A 103 15.76 -5.98 9.15
CA LYS A 103 16.92 -5.16 8.69
C LYS A 103 16.57 -3.68 8.55
N LEU A 104 15.29 -3.38 8.33
CA LEU A 104 14.78 -2.02 8.19
C LEU A 104 14.34 -1.40 9.52
N GLY A 105 14.50 -2.10 10.65
CA GLY A 105 13.99 -1.64 11.95
C GLY A 105 12.46 -1.59 12.03
N ILE A 106 11.77 -2.37 11.20
CA ILE A 106 10.32 -2.55 11.20
C ILE A 106 10.00 -3.75 12.09
N THR A 107 9.07 -3.59 13.03
CA THR A 107 8.57 -4.69 13.86
C THR A 107 7.70 -5.60 12.99
N TRP A 108 7.93 -6.90 13.06
CA TRP A 108 7.14 -7.92 12.36
C TRP A 108 6.37 -8.77 13.37
N GLY A 109 5.05 -8.92 13.18
CA GLY A 109 4.20 -9.69 14.08
C GLY A 109 4.49 -11.19 14.08
N GLY A 110 5.25 -11.68 13.09
CA GLY A 110 5.76 -13.04 13.07
C GLY A 110 6.75 -13.37 14.20
N ASP A 111 7.37 -12.34 14.80
CA ASP A 111 8.32 -12.48 15.92
C ASP A 111 7.61 -12.47 17.30
N TRP A 112 6.30 -12.21 17.36
CA TRP A 112 5.56 -12.15 18.62
C TRP A 112 5.42 -13.53 19.26
N VAL A 113 5.60 -13.59 20.58
CA VAL A 113 5.40 -14.82 21.37
C VAL A 113 3.93 -14.96 21.74
N GLY A 114 3.35 -16.16 21.56
CA GLY A 114 1.97 -16.49 21.91
C GLY A 114 0.91 -16.05 20.89
N SER A 115 1.06 -14.86 20.31
CA SER A 115 0.10 -14.25 19.38
C SER A 115 0.72 -13.98 18.01
N ILE A 116 1.31 -15.00 17.38
CA ILE A 116 2.05 -14.84 16.11
C ILE A 116 1.11 -14.31 15.00
N ASP A 117 1.47 -13.15 14.44
CA ASP A 117 0.71 -12.48 13.36
C ASP A 117 1.64 -12.16 12.17
N ARG A 118 1.85 -13.16 11.30
CA ARG A 118 2.82 -13.05 10.20
C ARG A 118 2.47 -12.00 9.13
N PRO A 119 1.19 -11.72 8.84
CA PRO A 119 0.80 -10.59 8.00
C PRO A 119 1.16 -9.20 8.53
N HIS A 120 1.30 -9.04 9.85
CA HIS A 120 1.38 -7.74 10.52
C HIS A 120 2.77 -7.14 10.54
N PHE A 121 2.85 -5.83 10.26
CA PHE A 121 4.05 -5.01 10.35
C PHE A 121 3.74 -3.67 11.01
N GLU A 122 4.67 -3.15 11.80
CA GLU A 122 4.51 -1.84 12.43
C GLU A 122 5.83 -1.12 12.67
N VAL A 123 5.73 0.20 12.83
CA VAL A 123 6.84 1.06 13.23
C VAL A 123 6.46 1.96 14.39
N LYS A 124 7.47 2.43 15.13
CA LYS A 124 7.27 3.54 16.07
C LYS A 124 7.10 4.85 15.30
N SER A 125 6.41 5.83 15.89
CA SER A 125 6.32 7.19 15.33
C SER A 125 7.70 7.82 15.10
N SER A 126 8.68 7.45 15.92
CA SER A 126 10.08 7.90 15.83
C SER A 126 10.92 7.15 14.79
N TRP A 127 10.36 6.16 14.08
CA TRP A 127 11.12 5.40 13.09
C TRP A 127 11.70 6.31 12.01
N LYS A 128 12.93 5.99 11.61
CA LYS A 128 13.66 6.65 10.53
C LYS A 128 14.22 5.58 9.62
N MET A 129 14.32 5.90 8.34
CA MET A 129 14.98 5.03 7.36
C MET A 129 16.41 4.74 7.83
N PRO A 130 16.83 3.47 7.91
CA PRO A 130 18.19 3.15 8.32
C PRO A 130 19.23 3.70 7.34
N ALA A 131 20.43 3.98 7.85
CA ALA A 131 21.54 4.44 7.02
C ALA A 131 21.87 3.46 5.90
N GLY A 132 22.25 3.98 4.73
CA GLY A 132 22.60 3.19 3.55
C GLY A 132 21.40 2.80 2.67
N TYR A 133 20.16 2.99 3.13
CA TYR A 133 18.98 2.82 2.30
C TYR A 133 18.59 4.12 1.60
N LYS A 134 18.10 3.98 0.36
CA LYS A 134 17.47 5.05 -0.42
C LYS A 134 16.12 4.56 -0.88
N LEU A 135 15.10 5.39 -0.75
CA LEU A 135 13.76 5.10 -1.26
C LEU A 135 13.65 5.65 -2.69
N GLY A 136 13.45 4.76 -3.65
CA GLY A 136 13.03 5.11 -5.00
C GLY A 136 11.51 5.13 -5.12
N GLN A 137 11.03 5.35 -6.34
CA GLN A 137 9.61 5.24 -6.64
C GLN A 137 9.20 3.76 -6.73
N VAL A 138 8.24 3.35 -5.91
CA VAL A 138 7.75 1.98 -5.80
C VAL A 138 6.22 1.95 -5.83
N ILE A 139 5.68 1.06 -6.66
CA ILE A 139 4.26 0.75 -6.67
C ILE A 139 4.01 -0.32 -5.60
N VAL A 140 3.21 0.04 -4.59
CA VAL A 140 2.77 -0.85 -3.52
C VAL A 140 1.38 -1.40 -3.87
N PRO A 141 1.23 -2.71 -4.15
CA PRO A 141 -0.06 -3.29 -4.49
C PRO A 141 -1.06 -3.29 -3.32
N SER A 142 -2.34 -3.07 -3.62
CA SER A 142 -3.47 -3.19 -2.66
C SER A 142 -4.36 -4.41 -2.93
N ASN A 143 -3.97 -5.26 -3.88
CA ASN A 143 -4.65 -6.50 -4.24
C ASN A 143 -3.72 -7.47 -4.98
N SER A 144 -4.12 -8.73 -5.06
CA SER A 144 -3.33 -9.83 -5.64
C SER A 144 -3.18 -9.81 -7.16
N LYS A 145 -3.92 -8.97 -7.89
CA LYS A 145 -3.79 -8.83 -9.36
C LYS A 145 -2.59 -7.97 -9.74
N MET A 146 -2.05 -7.21 -8.79
CA MET A 146 -0.90 -6.34 -8.99
C MET A 146 0.34 -6.96 -8.33
N LYS A 147 1.51 -6.58 -8.85
CA LYS A 147 2.82 -6.96 -8.32
C LYS A 147 3.58 -5.71 -7.92
N VAL A 148 4.49 -5.87 -6.96
CA VAL A 148 5.42 -4.82 -6.59
C VAL A 148 6.26 -4.46 -7.82
N GLN A 149 6.45 -3.16 -8.05
CA GLN A 149 7.25 -2.65 -9.17
C GLN A 149 8.13 -1.51 -8.68
N LEU A 150 9.38 -1.50 -9.14
CA LEU A 150 10.27 -0.34 -9.03
C LEU A 150 10.18 0.47 -10.31
N ILE A 151 10.14 1.78 -10.16
CA ILE A 151 10.19 2.70 -11.28
C ILE A 151 11.65 3.16 -11.35
N VAL A 152 12.33 2.75 -12.42
CA VAL A 152 13.70 3.15 -12.71
C VAL A 152 13.61 4.36 -13.64
N GLU A 153 14.11 5.51 -13.21
CA GLU A 153 14.30 6.67 -14.09
C GLU A 153 15.49 6.37 -15.01
N ASP A 154 15.23 5.81 -16.20
CA ASP A 154 16.27 5.62 -17.22
C ASP A 154 16.54 6.96 -17.94
N LYS A 155 17.71 7.55 -17.64
CA LYS A 155 18.39 8.71 -18.26
C LYS A 155 17.78 10.12 -18.08
N PRO A 156 18.63 11.16 -17.94
CA PRO A 156 18.18 12.55 -17.90
C PRO A 156 17.68 12.92 -19.30
N LYS A 157 16.37 13.08 -19.45
CA LYS A 157 15.77 13.74 -20.61
C LYS A 157 15.45 15.18 -20.23
N GLU A 158 15.73 16.06 -21.18
CA GLU A 158 15.71 17.52 -21.13
C GLU A 158 14.61 18.11 -20.25
N GLU A 159 14.99 19.14 -19.49
CA GLU A 159 14.12 19.94 -18.64
C GLU A 159 12.95 20.52 -19.44
N ILE A 160 11.82 19.83 -19.44
CA ILE A 160 10.54 20.52 -19.39
C ILE A 160 10.39 20.93 -17.93
N LYS A 161 10.46 22.23 -17.65
CA LYS A 161 10.16 22.81 -16.34
C LYS A 161 8.70 22.55 -15.98
N VAL A 162 8.39 21.33 -15.57
CA VAL A 162 7.16 20.98 -14.86
C VAL A 162 7.43 21.36 -13.41
N THR A 163 6.73 22.40 -12.97
CA THR A 163 6.83 22.97 -11.63
C THR A 163 6.79 21.88 -10.56
N GLN A 164 7.72 21.99 -9.60
CA GLN A 164 7.85 21.14 -8.41
C GLN A 164 6.60 21.22 -7.52
N THR A 165 5.44 20.65 -7.89
CA THR A 165 4.33 20.43 -6.95
C THR A 165 3.22 19.49 -7.42
N TRP A 166 3.36 18.79 -8.55
CA TRP A 166 2.25 17.98 -9.07
C TRP A 166 2.16 16.60 -8.40
N ASN A 167 1.32 16.49 -7.36
CA ASN A 167 0.98 15.22 -6.69
C ASN A 167 -0.48 14.85 -6.99
N PRO A 168 -0.74 13.91 -7.92
CA PRO A 168 -2.10 13.56 -8.30
C PRO A 168 -2.90 12.97 -7.12
N GLY A 169 -2.22 12.40 -6.13
CA GLY A 169 -2.85 11.88 -4.91
C GLY A 169 -3.27 12.95 -3.90
N SER A 170 -2.96 14.23 -4.13
CA SER A 170 -3.30 15.33 -3.23
C SER A 170 -4.76 15.76 -3.40
N PRO A 171 -5.53 15.92 -2.30
CA PRO A 171 -6.89 16.49 -2.37
C PRO A 171 -6.94 17.87 -3.04
N ALA A 172 -5.87 18.66 -2.92
CA ALA A 172 -5.77 19.99 -3.51
C ALA A 172 -5.70 19.99 -5.05
N MET A 173 -5.43 18.83 -5.67
CA MET A 173 -5.21 18.71 -7.12
C MET A 173 -6.27 17.83 -7.81
N LYS A 174 -7.41 17.59 -7.14
CA LYS A 174 -8.44 16.68 -7.63
C LYS A 174 -8.93 17.05 -9.04
N THR A 175 -9.26 18.32 -9.28
CA THR A 175 -9.75 18.81 -10.58
C THR A 175 -8.71 18.68 -11.69
N GLU A 176 -7.45 19.02 -11.42
CA GLU A 176 -6.36 18.87 -12.39
C GLU A 176 -6.10 17.40 -12.73
N THR A 177 -6.17 16.53 -11.72
CA THR A 177 -6.02 15.08 -11.87
C THR A 177 -7.15 14.49 -12.71
N GLU A 178 -8.40 14.89 -12.47
CA GLU A 178 -9.56 14.50 -13.27
C GLU A 178 -9.42 14.94 -14.73
N ASN A 179 -9.02 16.19 -14.97
CA ASN A 179 -8.80 16.72 -16.32
C ASN A 179 -7.69 15.97 -17.06
N TYR A 180 -6.56 15.69 -16.39
CA TYR A 180 -5.45 14.94 -16.97
C TYR A 180 -5.89 13.53 -17.40
N ILE A 181 -6.62 12.82 -16.54
CA ILE A 181 -7.12 11.47 -16.81
C ILE A 181 -8.19 11.49 -17.91
N ALA A 182 -9.09 12.47 -17.91
CA ALA A 182 -10.10 12.63 -18.95
C ALA A 182 -9.47 12.86 -20.33
N GLN A 183 -8.42 13.67 -20.41
CA GLN A 183 -7.68 13.86 -21.65
C GLN A 183 -7.02 12.55 -22.12
N ALA A 184 -6.40 11.78 -21.22
CA ALA A 184 -5.79 10.50 -21.58
C ALA A 184 -6.81 9.44 -22.05
N VAL A 185 -8.05 9.48 -21.53
CA VAL A 185 -9.17 8.67 -22.05
C VAL A 185 -9.54 9.12 -23.46
N LYS A 186 -9.67 10.44 -23.68
CA LYS A 186 -9.99 11.03 -24.99
C LYS A 186 -8.93 10.69 -26.04
N ASP A 187 -7.66 10.66 -25.64
CA ASP A 187 -6.52 10.29 -26.49
C ASP A 187 -6.44 8.75 -26.72
N GLY A 188 -7.35 7.96 -26.13
CA GLY A 188 -7.36 6.50 -26.27
C GLY A 188 -6.24 5.78 -25.52
N ILE A 189 -5.50 6.47 -24.64
CA ILE A 189 -4.33 5.93 -23.93
C ILE A 189 -4.76 4.98 -22.82
N ILE A 190 -5.89 5.25 -22.16
CA ILE A 190 -6.45 4.45 -21.07
C ILE A 190 -7.97 4.29 -21.23
N GLN A 191 -8.54 3.34 -20.50
CA GLN A 191 -9.98 3.08 -20.51
C GLN A 191 -10.76 4.12 -19.68
N GLU A 192 -11.97 4.44 -20.12
CA GLU A 192 -12.90 5.38 -19.45
C GLU A 192 -13.25 4.95 -18.00
N SER A 193 -13.18 3.64 -17.71
CA SER A 193 -13.41 3.08 -16.37
C SER A 193 -12.50 3.71 -15.31
N HIS A 194 -11.28 4.10 -15.67
CA HIS A 194 -10.36 4.76 -14.75
C HIS A 194 -10.81 6.16 -14.34
N LEU A 195 -11.42 6.92 -15.27
CA LEU A 195 -11.98 8.24 -14.96
C LEU A 195 -13.19 8.11 -14.03
N LYS A 196 -14.05 7.12 -14.30
CA LYS A 196 -15.23 6.83 -13.46
C LYS A 196 -14.81 6.44 -12.04
N ASP A 197 -13.77 5.62 -11.89
CA ASP A 197 -13.25 5.24 -10.58
C ASP A 197 -12.67 6.44 -9.79
N LEU A 198 -12.10 7.44 -10.48
CA LEU A 198 -11.65 8.67 -9.84
C LEU A 198 -12.82 9.50 -9.32
N GLN A 199 -13.79 9.77 -10.19
CA GLN A 199 -14.95 10.62 -9.91
C GLN A 199 -15.81 10.03 -8.78
N ASN A 200 -15.93 8.71 -8.75
CA ASN A 200 -16.64 7.97 -7.70
C ASN A 200 -15.84 7.85 -6.39
N GLY A 201 -14.59 8.33 -6.35
CA GLY A 201 -13.73 8.26 -5.17
C GLY A 201 -13.29 6.84 -4.79
N THR A 202 -13.31 5.90 -5.74
CA THR A 202 -12.92 4.50 -5.51
C THR A 202 -11.45 4.22 -5.85
N MET A 203 -10.76 5.19 -6.45
CA MET A 203 -9.36 5.09 -6.82
C MET A 203 -8.44 5.45 -5.64
N THR A 204 -7.58 4.50 -5.24
CA THR A 204 -6.56 4.74 -4.22
C THR A 204 -5.42 5.59 -4.77
N THR A 205 -4.68 6.28 -3.89
CA THR A 205 -3.54 7.11 -4.28
C THR A 205 -2.48 6.34 -5.09
N ASP A 206 -2.11 5.13 -4.68
CA ASP A 206 -1.12 4.33 -5.42
C ASP A 206 -1.63 3.90 -6.81
N ARG A 207 -2.93 3.61 -6.93
CA ARG A 207 -3.55 3.28 -8.22
C ARG A 207 -3.56 4.49 -9.15
N LEU A 208 -3.82 5.67 -8.61
CA LEU A 208 -3.80 6.94 -9.32
C LEU A 208 -2.39 7.29 -9.82
N ILE A 209 -1.39 7.15 -8.95
CA ILE A 209 0.02 7.37 -9.29
C ILE A 209 0.44 6.37 -10.38
N GLY A 210 0.13 5.08 -10.22
CA GLY A 210 0.44 4.07 -11.23
C GLY A 210 -0.23 4.33 -12.59
N LEU A 211 -1.48 4.82 -12.58
CA LEU A 211 -2.18 5.22 -13.79
C LEU A 211 -1.51 6.41 -14.48
N TYR A 212 -1.13 7.43 -13.71
CA TYR A 212 -0.41 8.59 -14.24
C TYR A 212 0.87 8.18 -14.97
N ILE A 213 1.68 7.33 -14.33
CA ILE A 213 2.92 6.81 -14.92
C ILE A 213 2.64 6.04 -16.20
N THR A 214 1.60 5.20 -16.20
CA THR A 214 1.19 4.43 -17.39
C THR A 214 0.83 5.34 -18.55
N ILE A 215 0.15 6.46 -18.28
CA ILE A 215 -0.21 7.45 -19.30
C ILE A 215 1.06 8.10 -19.88
N GLN A 216 1.99 8.55 -19.03
CA GLN A 216 3.24 9.17 -19.50
C GLN A 216 4.05 8.21 -20.40
N GLN A 217 4.26 6.97 -19.94
CA GLN A 217 4.99 5.95 -20.72
C GLN A 217 4.36 5.62 -22.07
N ARG A 218 3.05 5.78 -22.21
CA ARG A 218 2.32 5.54 -23.47
C ARG A 218 2.32 6.76 -24.39
N ARG A 219 2.43 7.98 -23.85
CA ARG A 219 2.57 9.21 -24.63
C ARG A 219 3.97 9.36 -25.23
N ASP A 220 4.97 8.81 -24.56
CA ASP A 220 6.37 8.86 -25.01
C ASP A 220 6.72 7.83 -26.11
N LYS A 221 5.74 7.06 -26.61
CA LYS A 221 5.88 6.06 -27.68
C LYS A 221 5.14 6.51 -28.94
#